data_AF-A0A349PVH2-F1
#
_entry.id   AF-A0A349PVH2-F1
#
_cell.length_a   1.000
_cell.length_b   1.000
_cell.length_c   1.000
_cell.angle_alpha   90.00
_cell.angle_beta   90.00
_cell.angle_gamma   90.00
#
_symmetry.space_group_name_H-M   'P 1'
#
loop_
_entity.id
_entity.type
_entity.pdbx_description
1 polymer ?
#
loop_
_entity_poly.entity_id
_entity_poly.type
_entity_poly.pdbx_seq_one_letter_code
_entity_poly.pdbx_strand_id
1 'polypeptide(L)' 'GVLTGWFRDLDFIAEDLGYPSPEVVQLLSDSGLPGMKVLEFAFDSRDPSDYLPHSCNFNSICYTGTHD' A
#
# COMPACT_ATOMS: atom_id res chain seq x y z
N GLY A 1 12.00 0.40 -12.47
CA GLY A 1 13.07 0.83 -11.53
C GLY A 1 14.19 -0.19 -11.49
N VAL A 2 15.19 -0.02 -10.60
CA VAL A 2 16.31 -0.96 -10.46
C VAL A 2 15.82 -2.38 -10.15
N LEU A 3 14.88 -2.52 -9.22
CA LEU A 3 14.28 -3.82 -8.83
C LEU A 3 13.65 -4.55 -10.02
N THR A 4 12.72 -3.89 -10.72
CA THR A 4 12.03 -4.49 -11.88
C THR A 4 12.94 -4.70 -13.09
N GLY A 5 14.07 -3.99 -13.17
CA GLY A 5 15.07 -4.20 -14.21
C GLY A 5 15.98 -5.41 -13.97
N TRP A 6 16.33 -5.66 -12.70
CA TRP A 6 17.22 -6.76 -12.29
C TRP A 6 16.46 -8.06 -12.06
N PHE A 7 15.26 -7.99 -11.49
CA PHE A 7 14.41 -9.14 -11.19
C PHE A 7 13.16 -9.10 -12.08
N ARG A 8 13.34 -9.52 -13.34
CA ARG A 8 12.30 -9.36 -14.36
C ARG A 8 11.10 -10.29 -14.19
N ASP A 9 11.29 -11.40 -13.50
CA ASP A 9 10.29 -12.46 -13.33
C ASP A 9 9.65 -12.44 -11.92
N LEU A 10 9.84 -11.34 -11.17
CA LEU A 10 9.26 -11.16 -9.83
C LEU A 10 8.31 -9.98 -9.80
N ASP A 11 7.19 -10.18 -9.11
CA ASP A 11 6.27 -9.12 -8.72
C ASP A 11 6.61 -8.62 -7.32
N PHE A 12 6.50 -7.32 -7.13
CA PHE A 12 6.80 -6.66 -5.87
C PHE A 12 5.55 -5.97 -5.33
N ILE A 13 5.36 -6.03 -4.01
CA ILE A 13 4.34 -5.29 -3.27
C ILE A 13 5.10 -4.41 -2.28
N ALA A 14 4.74 -3.13 -2.21
CA ALA A 14 5.30 -2.21 -1.23
C ALA A 14 4.44 -2.26 0.03
N GLU A 15 5.05 -2.59 1.16
CA GLU A 15 4.42 -2.39 2.46
C GLU A 15 4.54 -0.90 2.83
N ASP A 16 3.44 -0.17 2.73
CA ASP A 16 3.34 1.28 2.93
C ASP A 16 2.43 1.67 4.12
N LEU A 17 2.25 0.73 5.06
CA LEU A 17 1.34 0.90 6.20
C LEU A 17 1.82 1.99 7.18
N GLY A 18 0.87 2.53 7.95
CA GLY A 18 1.12 3.59 8.94
C GLY A 18 0.96 5.00 8.38
N TYR A 19 1.88 5.90 8.73
CA TYR A 19 1.88 7.31 8.30
C TYR A 19 3.12 7.60 7.45
N PRO A 20 3.10 7.25 6.15
CA PRO A 20 4.21 7.54 5.26
C PRO A 20 4.41 9.05 5.11
N SER A 21 5.66 9.49 5.05
CA SER A 21 5.96 10.89 4.73
C SER A 21 5.58 11.18 3.26
N PRO A 22 5.35 12.46 2.88
CA PRO A 22 5.03 12.82 1.50
C PRO A 22 6.04 12.28 0.47
N GLU A 23 7.32 12.20 0.84
CA GLU A 23 8.38 11.67 -0.01
C GLU A 23 8.22 10.16 -0.25
N VAL A 24 7.76 9.41 0.75
CA VAL A 24 7.48 7.97 0.62
C VAL A 24 6.25 7.74 -0.26
N VAL A 25 5.20 8.55 -0.09
CA VAL A 25 4.01 8.49 -0.95
C VAL A 25 4.38 8.77 -2.41
N GLN A 26 5.22 9.79 -2.66
CA GLN A 26 5.70 10.09 -4.00
C GLN A 26 6.56 8.94 -4.56
N LEU A 27 7.46 8.37 -3.75
CA LEU A 27 8.29 7.24 -4.17
C LEU A 27 7.44 6.03 -4.57
N LEU A 28 6.39 5.71 -3.80
CA LEU A 28 5.47 4.62 -4.13
C LEU A 28 4.77 4.90 -5.47
N SER A 29 4.24 6.11 -5.66
CA SER A 29 3.62 6.53 -6.91
C SER A 29 4.57 6.40 -8.11
N ASP A 30 5.81 6.88 -7.97
CA ASP A 30 6.82 6.85 -9.04
C ASP A 30 7.30 5.42 -9.34
N SER A 31 7.27 4.54 -8.34
CA SER A 31 7.67 3.14 -8.50
C SER A 31 6.69 2.33 -9.35
N GLY A 32 5.41 2.72 -9.33
CA GLY A 32 4.30 1.96 -9.93
C GLY A 32 3.97 0.65 -9.21
N LEU A 33 4.61 0.35 -8.08
CA LEU A 33 4.35 -0.87 -7.31
C LEU A 33 3.00 -0.77 -6.57
N PRO A 34 2.26 -1.87 -6.43
CA PRO A 34 1.07 -1.89 -5.59
C PRO A 34 1.44 -1.70 -4.11
N GLY A 35 0.69 -0.84 -3.43
CA GLY A 35 0.76 -0.70 -1.97
C GLY A 35 -0.10 -1.75 -1.24
N MET A 36 -0.23 -1.60 0.08
CA MET A 36 -1.03 -2.47 0.94
C MET A 36 -2.20 -1.72 1.59
N LYS A 37 -3.33 -2.42 1.73
CA LYS A 37 -4.49 -1.97 2.51
C LYS A 37 -4.92 -3.07 3.46
N VAL A 38 -5.16 -2.72 4.73
CA VAL A 38 -5.53 -3.68 5.78
C VAL A 38 -6.88 -3.30 6.36
N LEU A 39 -7.88 -4.15 6.15
CA LEU A 39 -9.28 -3.87 6.50
C LEU A 39 -9.50 -3.73 8.02
N GLU A 40 -8.71 -4.39 8.85
CA GLU A 40 -8.74 -4.22 10.31
C GLU A 40 -8.50 -2.76 10.75
N PHE A 41 -7.80 -1.95 9.94
CA PHE A 41 -7.56 -0.52 10.21
C PHE A 41 -8.66 0.40 9.66
N ALA A 42 -9.66 -0.14 8.96
CA ALA A 42 -10.66 0.65 8.24
C ALA A 42 -11.72 1.29 9.13
N PHE A 43 -11.98 0.72 10.32
CA PHE A 43 -13.14 1.05 11.14
C PHE A 43 -12.79 1.69 12.49
N ASP A 44 -11.59 2.25 12.63
CA ASP A 44 -11.27 3.10 13.78
C ASP A 44 -12.09 4.41 13.69
N SER A 45 -12.73 4.77 14.80
CA SER A 45 -13.63 5.92 14.93
C SER A 45 -12.96 7.30 14.83
N ARG A 46 -11.63 7.37 14.74
CA ARG A 46 -10.87 8.61 14.92
C ARG A 46 -10.65 9.41 13.64
N ASP A 47 -10.62 8.78 12.46
CA ASP A 47 -10.42 9.47 11.16
C ASP A 47 -11.07 8.71 10.00
N PRO A 48 -11.43 9.38 8.88
CA PRO A 48 -11.75 8.70 7.64
C PRO A 48 -10.55 7.88 7.19
N SER A 49 -10.69 6.55 7.22
CA SER A 49 -9.60 5.62 6.97
C SER A 49 -9.41 5.36 5.49
N ASP A 50 -8.18 5.53 4.99
CA ASP A 50 -7.78 5.13 3.63
C ASP A 50 -7.86 3.62 3.41
N TYR A 51 -8.16 2.85 4.46
CA TYR A 51 -8.37 1.41 4.42
C TYR A 51 -9.84 1.02 4.19
N LEU A 52 -10.77 1.99 4.13
CA LEU A 52 -12.16 1.72 3.76
C LEU A 52 -12.24 1.17 2.32
N PRO A 53 -13.05 0.13 2.05
CA PRO A 53 -13.08 -0.52 0.74
C PRO A 53 -13.34 0.43 -0.45
N HIS A 54 -14.11 1.50 -0.25
CA HIS A 54 -14.41 2.48 -1.30
C HIS A 54 -13.32 3.55 -1.48
N SER A 55 -12.38 3.64 -0.54
CA SER A 55 -11.23 4.56 -0.57
C SER A 55 -9.94 3.89 -1.02
N CYS A 56 -9.90 2.55 -1.08
CA CYS A 56 -8.74 1.80 -1.54
C CYS A 56 -8.40 2.13 -3.00
N ASN A 57 -7.13 2.45 -3.26
CA ASN A 57 -6.62 2.65 -4.60
C ASN A 57 -6.58 1.32 -5.38
N PHE A 58 -6.85 1.35 -6.68
CA PHE A 58 -6.79 0.17 -7.56
C PHE A 58 -5.40 -0.49 -7.60
N ASN A 59 -4.32 0.29 -7.50
CA ASN A 59 -2.97 -0.24 -7.43
C ASN A 59 -2.58 -0.60 -5.98
N SER A 60 -3.35 -1.48 -5.35
CA SER A 60 -3.06 -1.97 -4.00
C SER A 60 -3.54 -3.40 -3.79
N ILE A 61 -2.94 -4.07 -2.82
CA ILE A 61 -3.38 -5.39 -2.37
C ILE A 61 -4.12 -5.22 -1.04
N CYS A 62 -5.39 -5.64 -1.04
CA CYS A 62 -6.26 -5.56 0.13
C CYS A 62 -6.23 -6.87 0.92
N TYR A 63 -5.87 -6.76 2.19
CA TYR A 63 -5.85 -7.84 3.16
C TYR A 63 -6.93 -7.61 4.21
N THR A 64 -7.46 -8.68 4.79
CA THR A 64 -8.34 -8.57 5.97
C THR A 64 -7.53 -8.11 7.20
N GLY A 65 -6.38 -8.73 7.43
CA GLY A 65 -5.41 -8.50 8.50
C GLY A 65 -4.02 -8.97 8.07
N THR A 66 -2.98 -8.67 8.84
CA THR A 66 -1.61 -9.21 8.63
C THR A 66 -1.31 -10.29 9.68
N HIS A 67 -0.05 -10.77 9.74
CA HIS A 67 0.38 -11.76 10.74
C HIS A 67 0.96 -11.13 12.01
N ASP A 68 1.08 -9.80 12.03
CA ASP A 68 1.48 -9.02 13.20
C ASP A 68 0.40 -9.08 14.28
#